data_AF-Q318X8-F1
#
_entry.id   AF-Q318X8-F1
#
_cell.length_a   1.000
_cell.length_b   1.000
_cell.length_c   1.000
_cell.angle_alpha   90.00
_cell.angle_beta   90.00
_cell.angle_gamma   90.00
#
_symmetry.space_group_name_H-M   'P 1'
#
loop_
_entity.id
_entity.type
_entity.pdbx_description
1 polymer ?
#
loop_
_entity_poly.entity_id
_entity_poly.type
_entity_poly.pdbx_seq_one_letter_code
_entity_poly.pdbx_strand_id
1 'polypeptide(L)' 'MNLGILFLKVNTTGVITLSELDWIANHQSEFSRLDMALVLKIGRLMDEGIIELDCRLPA' A
#
# COMPACT_ATOMS: atom_id res chain seq x y z
N MET A 1 -0.55 5.36 -10.00
CA MET A 1 0.30 5.76 -8.86
C MET A 1 1.73 5.29 -9.11
N ASN A 2 2.76 5.86 -8.48
CA ASN A 2 4.09 5.24 -8.44
C ASN A 2 4.25 4.46 -7.12
N LEU A 3 4.68 3.20 -7.17
CA LEU A 3 4.78 2.34 -5.98
C LEU A 3 5.82 2.79 -4.96
N GLY A 4 6.94 3.38 -5.39
CA GLY A 4 7.92 3.95 -4.48
C GLY A 4 7.35 5.12 -3.68
N ILE A 5 6.57 5.97 -4.34
CA ILE A 5 5.87 7.08 -3.67
C ILE A 5 4.81 6.56 -2.71
N LEU A 6 4.03 5.56 -3.11
CA LEU A 6 3.04 4.92 -2.23
C LEU A 6 3.71 4.31 -1.00
N PHE A 7 4.80 3.58 -1.20
CA PHE A 7 5.57 2.98 -0.11
C PHE A 7 6.06 4.03 0.88
N LEU A 8 6.64 5.14 0.39
CA LEU A 8 7.07 6.25 1.24
C LEU A 8 5.90 6.88 1.99
N LYS A 9 4.78 7.16 1.31
CA LYS A 9 3.58 7.73 1.92
C LYS A 9 3.10 6.84 3.06
N VAL A 10 2.90 5.55 2.81
CA VAL A 10 2.39 4.60 3.79
C VAL A 10 3.31 4.47 5.01
N ASN A 11 4.64 4.50 4.81
CA ASN A 11 5.60 4.46 5.92
C ASN A 11 5.66 5.78 6.71
N THR A 12 5.34 6.93 6.12
CA THR A 12 5.35 8.22 6.83
C THR A 12 4.02 8.53 7.50
N THR A 13 2.89 8.12 6.90
CA THR A 13 1.55 8.34 7.47
C THR A 13 1.11 7.23 8.40
N GLY A 14 1.70 6.04 8.30
CA GLY A 14 1.25 4.85 9.03
C GLY A 14 -0.09 4.30 8.54
N VAL A 15 -0.53 4.72 7.34
CA VAL A 15 -1.90 4.47 6.87
C VAL A 15 -1.90 4.22 5.36
N ILE A 16 -2.68 3.22 4.91
CA ILE A 16 -2.95 2.92 3.49
C ILE A 16 -4.46 2.93 3.22
N THR A 17 -4.91 3.55 2.13
CA THR A 17 -6.35 3.62 1.81
C THR A 17 -6.84 2.40 1.02
N LEU A 18 -8.15 2.16 1.03
CA LEU A 18 -8.77 1.14 0.16
C LEU A 18 -8.52 1.42 -1.33
N SER A 19 -8.61 2.67 -1.77
CA SER A 19 -8.34 3.04 -3.17
C SER A 19 -6.89 2.80 -3.58
N GLU A 20 -5.95 2.88 -2.64
CA GLU A 20 -4.55 2.54 -2.87
C GLU A 20 -4.35 1.03 -3.00
N LEU A 21 -5.01 0.24 -2.16
CA LEU A 21 -5.03 -1.22 -2.28
C LEU A 21 -5.70 -1.68 -3.57
N ASP A 22 -6.83 -1.09 -3.95
CA ASP A 22 -7.50 -1.36 -5.22
C ASP A 22 -6.58 -1.03 -6.41
N TRP A 23 -5.85 0.08 -6.34
CA TRP A 23 -4.88 0.42 -7.36
C TRP A 23 -3.76 -0.63 -7.43
N ILE A 24 -3.22 -1.09 -6.29
CA ILE A 24 -2.23 -2.18 -6.26
C ILE A 24 -2.78 -3.44 -6.91
N ALA A 25 -3.97 -3.90 -6.51
CA ALA A 25 -4.56 -5.14 -6.99
C ALA A 25 -4.83 -5.11 -8.50
N ASN A 26 -5.25 -3.96 -9.02
CA ASN A 26 -5.56 -3.78 -10.45
C ASN A 26 -4.31 -3.67 -11.35
N HIS A 27 -3.14 -3.33 -10.80
CA HIS A 27 -1.91 -3.14 -11.59
C HIS A 27 -0.84 -4.23 -11.32
N GLN A 28 -1.13 -5.23 -10.49
CA GLN A 28 -0.16 -6.23 -10.04
C GLN A 28 0.52 -7.02 -11.18
N SER A 29 -0.14 -7.18 -12.32
CA SER A 29 0.42 -7.86 -13.50
C SER A 29 1.56 -7.09 -14.17
N GLU A 30 1.67 -5.78 -13.91
CA GLU A 30 2.64 -4.88 -14.53
C GLU A 30 3.86 -4.64 -13.63
N PHE A 31 3.84 -5.16 -12.40
CA PHE A 31 4.87 -4.87 -11.41
C PHE A 31 6.20 -5.55 -11.73
N SER A 32 7.27 -4.75 -11.64
CA SER A 32 8.62 -5.29 -11.63
C SER A 32 8.86 -6.15 -10.38
N ARG A 33 10.00 -6.86 -10.34
CA ARG A 33 10.41 -7.60 -9.13
C ARG A 33 10.56 -6.67 -7.91
N LEU A 34 11.03 -5.44 -8.12
CA LEU A 34 11.17 -4.45 -7.05
C LEU A 34 9.79 -4.00 -6.55
N ASP A 35 8.88 -3.70 -7.47
CA ASP A 35 7.51 -3.30 -7.16
C ASP A 35 6.79 -4.36 -6.33
N MET A 36 6.88 -5.63 -6.74
CA MET A 36 6.31 -6.75 -5.99
C MET A 36 6.92 -6.87 -4.58
N ALA A 37 8.23 -6.67 -4.43
CA ALA A 37 8.87 -6.70 -3.11
C ALA A 37 8.38 -5.57 -2.19
N LEU A 38 8.12 -4.37 -2.74
CA LEU A 38 7.55 -3.25 -1.99
C LEU A 38 6.11 -3.55 -1.55
N VAL A 39 5.27 -4.07 -2.45
CA VAL A 39 3.88 -4.43 -2.14
C VAL A 39 3.81 -5.53 -1.07
N LEU A 40 4.66 -6.56 -1.18
CA LEU A 40 4.75 -7.60 -0.15
C LEU A 40 5.18 -7.04 1.21
N LYS A 41 6.11 -6.06 1.22
CA LYS A 41 6.52 -5.40 2.45
C LYS A 41 5.38 -4.58 3.06
N ILE A 42 4.59 -3.87 2.24
CA ILE A 42 3.37 -3.18 2.70
C ILE A 42 2.42 -4.18 3.34
N GLY A 43 2.11 -5.31 2.68
CA GLY A 43 1.23 -6.34 3.25
C GLY A 43 1.68 -6.83 4.62
N ARG A 44 2.99 -7.10 4.81
CA ARG A 44 3.53 -7.49 6.12
C ARG A 44 3.39 -6.41 7.18
N LEU A 45 3.61 -5.15 6.81
CA LEU A 45 3.40 -4.03 7.75
C LEU A 45 1.93 -3.92 8.17
N MET A 46 0.98 -4.27 7.29
CA MET A 46 -0.45 -4.34 7.64
C MET A 46 -0.71 -5.50 8.60
N ASP A 47 -0.17 -6.69 8.31
CA ASP A 47 -0.33 -7.89 9.13
C ASP A 47 0.24 -7.68 10.55
N GLU A 48 1.33 -6.91 10.68
CA GLU A 48 1.95 -6.55 11.96
C GLU A 48 1.23 -5.40 12.70
N GLY A 49 0.24 -4.76 12.06
CA GLY A 49 -0.46 -3.60 12.62
C GLY A 49 0.39 -2.33 12.69
N ILE A 50 1.50 -2.25 11.95
CA ILE A 50 2.36 -1.07 11.86
C ILE A 50 1.72 -0.01 10.97
N ILE A 51 1.00 -0.45 9.93
CA ILE A 51 0.19 0.43 9.09
C ILE A 51 -1.27 0.02 9.17
N GLU A 52 -2.13 1.02 9.33
CA GLU A 52 -3.57 0.82 9.42
C GLU A 52 -4.25 1.01 8.07
N LEU A 53 -5.36 0.30 7.86
CA LEU A 53 -6.24 0.57 6.74
C LEU A 53 -7.02 1.85 7.04
N ASP A 54 -6.89 2.89 6.19
CA ASP A 54 -7.71 4.09 6.30
C ASP A 54 -9.16 3.75 5.96
N CYS A 55 -9.93 3.43 7.00
CA CYS A 55 -11.35 3.19 6.91
C CYS A 55 -12.15 4.44 7.26
N ARG A 56 -11.54 5.64 7.23
CA ARG A 56 -12.26 6.92 7.39
C ARG A 56 -13.51 6.89 6.52
N LEU A 57 -14.63 6.64 7.17
CA LEU A 57 -15.96 6.78 6.58
C LEU A 57 -16.03 8.22 6.07
N PRO A 58 -16.53 8.46 4.84
CA PRO A 58 -16.82 9.82 4.42
C PRO A 58 -17.72 10.45 5.50
N ALA A 59 -17.33 11.64 5.96
CA ALA A 59 -18.12 12.43 6.90
C ALA A 59 -19.48 12.80 6.31
#